data_AF-I3SEL9-F1
#
_entry.id   AF-I3SEL9-F1
#
_cell.length_a   1.000
_cell.length_b   1.000
_cell.length_c   1.000
_cell.angle_alpha   90.00
_cell.angle_beta   90.00
_cell.angle_gamma   90.00
#
_symmetry.space_group_name_H-M   'P 1'
#
loop_
_entity.id
_entity.type
_entity.pdbx_description
1 polymer ?
#
loop_
_entity_poly.entity_id
_entity_poly.type
_entity_poly.pdbx_seq_one_letter_code
_entity_poly.pdbx_strand_id
1 'polypeptide(L)' 'MTYPYAVFFCHKLVKTSAYFVPLEGEDGARVKAVAVCHRDTSKWDPNHVSFQDLNVKPGTVPVCHVLPERHLLWVPK' A
#
# COMPACT_ATOMS: atom_id res chain seq x y z
N MET A 1 10.34 21.58 9.65
CA MET A 1 9.94 22.30 8.42
C MET A 1 8.42 22.27 8.36
N THR A 2 7.75 23.41 8.45
CA THR A 2 6.28 23.52 8.46
C THR A 2 5.82 24.07 7.12
N TYR A 3 4.99 23.31 6.40
CA TYR A 3 4.37 23.76 5.17
C TYR A 3 3.05 24.50 5.48
N PRO A 4 2.71 25.58 4.74
CA PRO A 4 1.47 26.34 4.98
C PRO A 4 0.21 25.61 4.53
N TYR A 5 0.34 24.42 3.93
CA TYR A 5 -0.74 23.56 3.46
C TYR A 5 -0.32 22.09 3.54
N ALA A 6 -1.28 21.18 3.37
CA ALA A 6 -1.02 19.75 3.33
C ALA A 6 -0.13 19.39 2.14
N VAL A 7 1.01 18.75 2.40
CA VAL A 7 1.94 18.24 1.39
C VAL A 7 1.83 16.73 1.36
N PHE A 8 1.52 16.19 0.18
CA PHE A 8 1.43 14.74 -0.05
C PHE A 8 2.62 14.26 -0.86
N PHE A 9 3.21 13.14 -0.45
CA PHE A 9 4.21 12.44 -1.25
C PHE A 9 3.50 11.53 -2.27
N CYS A 10 3.77 11.75 -3.56
CA CYS A 10 3.25 10.90 -4.62
C CYS A 10 4.09 9.62 -4.74
N HIS A 11 3.49 8.49 -4.41
CA HIS A 11 4.05 7.16 -4.66
C HIS A 11 3.40 6.57 -5.91
N LYS A 12 4.16 6.35 -6.99
CA LYS A 12 3.65 5.73 -8.22
C LYS A 12 4.48 4.50 -8.58
N LEU A 13 3.84 3.34 -8.53
CA LEU A 13 4.38 2.09 -9.05
C LEU A 13 3.52 1.58 -10.21
N VAL A 14 4.16 0.82 -11.10
CA VAL A 14 3.47 0.16 -12.23
C VAL A 14 2.85 -1.15 -11.78
N LYS A 15 1.78 -1.59 -12.47
CA LYS A 15 1.07 -2.85 -12.17
C LYS A 15 0.57 -2.95 -10.72
N THR A 16 0.07 -1.83 -10.21
CA THR A 16 -0.59 -1.76 -8.91
C THR A 16 -2.10 -1.96 -9.07
N SER A 17 -2.72 -2.67 -8.14
CA SER A 17 -4.18 -2.84 -8.07
C SER A 17 -4.68 -2.40 -6.70
N ALA A 18 -5.90 -1.85 -6.69
CA ALA A 18 -6.56 -1.45 -5.46
C ALA A 18 -7.83 -2.26 -5.25
N TYR A 19 -8.10 -2.57 -4.00
CA TYR A 19 -9.24 -3.37 -3.57
C TYR A 19 -9.89 -2.71 -2.37
N PHE A 20 -11.20 -2.88 -2.25
CA PHE A 20 -11.86 -2.65 -0.97
C PHE A 20 -11.87 -3.96 -0.19
N VAL A 21 -11.39 -3.91 1.05
CA VAL A 21 -11.34 -5.06 1.96
C VAL A 21 -12.11 -4.72 3.24
N PRO A 22 -12.92 -5.65 3.78
CA PRO A 22 -13.50 -5.47 5.10
C PRO A 22 -12.41 -5.67 6.16
N LEU A 23 -12.31 -4.73 7.10
CA LEU A 23 -11.51 -4.90 8.32
C LEU A 23 -12.45 -4.86 9.53
N GLU A 24 -12.15 -5.69 10.52
CA GLU A 24 -12.91 -5.78 11.77
C GLU A 24 -11.97 -5.49 12.94
N GLY A 25 -12.38 -4.57 13.82
CA GLY A 25 -11.69 -4.27 15.06
C GLY A 25 -11.99 -5.30 16.15
N GLU A 26 -11.21 -5.30 17.22
CA GLU A 26 -11.44 -6.18 18.38
C GLU A 26 -12.80 -5.92 19.07
N ASP A 27 -13.35 -4.71 18.90
CA ASP A 27 -14.68 -4.31 19.36
C ASP A 27 -15.83 -4.74 18.43
N GLY A 28 -15.51 -5.46 17.34
CA GLY A 28 -16.47 -5.88 16.31
C GLY A 28 -16.85 -4.77 15.32
N ALA A 29 -16.27 -3.57 15.43
CA ALA A 29 -16.52 -2.50 14.46
C ALA A 29 -15.97 -2.90 13.08
N ARG A 30 -16.76 -2.70 12.03
CA ARG A 30 -16.37 -3.03 10.65
C ARG A 30 -16.20 -1.80 9.80
N VAL A 31 -15.09 -1.76 9.07
CA VAL A 31 -14.79 -0.69 8.11
C VAL A 31 -14.46 -1.26 6.74
N LYS A 32 -14.80 -0.50 5.70
CA LYS A 32 -14.40 -0.81 4.33
C LYS A 32 -13.10 -0.05 4.04
N ALA A 33 -11.97 -0.75 4.14
CA ALA A 33 -10.65 -0.18 3.93
C ALA A 33 -10.19 -0.35 2.48
N VAL A 34 -9.23 0.47 2.07
CA VAL A 34 -8.55 0.32 0.77
C VAL A 34 -7.26 -0.44 0.98
N ALA A 35 -7.09 -1.55 0.26
CA ALA A 35 -5.83 -2.26 0.14
C ALA A 35 -5.24 -2.04 -1.24
N VAL A 36 -3.92 -1.88 -1.30
CA VAL A 36 -3.16 -1.76 -2.53
C VAL A 36 -2.18 -2.92 -2.63
N CYS A 37 -2.17 -3.59 -3.78
CA CYS A 37 -1.22 -4.64 -4.11
C CYS A 37 -0.34 -4.22 -5.29
N HIS A 38 0.97 -4.34 -5.11
CA HIS A 38 1.96 -4.14 -6.16
C HIS A 38 2.29 -5.50 -6.77
N ARG A 39 1.83 -5.73 -8.01
CA ARG A 39 1.93 -7.06 -8.66
C ARG A 39 3.31 -7.35 -9.24
N ASP A 40 4.13 -6.32 -9.42
CA ASP A 40 5.48 -6.44 -9.96
C ASP A 40 6.44 -5.66 -9.07
N THR A 41 7.12 -6.40 -8.21
CA THR A 41 8.10 -5.88 -7.26
C THR A 41 9.54 -6.16 -7.72
N SER A 42 9.74 -6.61 -8.97
CA SER A 42 11.05 -7.04 -9.50
C SER A 42 12.11 -5.94 -9.50
N LYS A 43 11.68 -4.68 -9.55
CA LYS A 43 12.54 -3.49 -9.56
C LYS A 43 12.64 -2.79 -8.21
N TRP A 44 12.02 -3.32 -7.16
CA TRP A 44 12.17 -2.77 -5.82
C TRP A 44 13.59 -3.05 -5.31
N ASP A 45 14.04 -2.23 -4.36
CA ASP A 45 15.28 -2.49 -3.63
C ASP A 45 15.23 -3.90 -3.02
N PRO A 46 16.18 -4.81 -3.32
CA PRO A 46 16.24 -6.13 -2.71
C PRO A 46 16.28 -6.11 -1.17
N ASN A 47 16.72 -5.01 -0.57
CA ASN A 47 16.75 -4.80 0.88
C ASN A 47 15.49 -4.11 1.43
N HIS A 48 14.47 -3.85 0.59
CA HIS A 48 13.23 -3.21 1.02
C HIS A 48 12.57 -4.00 2.17
N VAL A 49 12.12 -3.30 3.21
CA VAL A 49 11.62 -3.89 4.47
C VAL A 49 10.55 -4.97 4.26
N SER A 50 9.67 -4.78 3.27
CA SER A 50 8.62 -5.76 2.95
C SER A 50 9.16 -7.15 2.58
N PHE A 51 10.35 -7.24 1.97
CA PHE A 51 10.95 -8.53 1.61
C PHE A 51 11.51 -9.25 2.83
N GLN A 52 11.95 -8.49 3.84
CA GLN A 52 12.41 -9.01 5.12
C GLN A 52 11.21 -9.52 5.93
N ASP A 53 10.17 -8.70 6.06
CA ASP A 53 8.97 -9.04 6.85
C ASP A 53 8.21 -10.24 6.28
N LEU A 54 8.11 -10.33 4.95
CA LEU A 54 7.39 -11.40 4.26
C LEU A 54 8.27 -12.61 3.93
N ASN A 55 9.58 -12.51 4.12
CA ASN A 55 10.57 -13.53 3.75
C ASN A 55 10.45 -13.99 2.27
N VAL A 56 10.40 -13.02 1.36
CA VAL A 56 10.28 -13.25 -0.10
C VAL A 56 11.29 -12.39 -0.86
N LYS A 57 11.51 -12.71 -2.14
CA LYS A 57 12.44 -11.96 -3.01
C LYS A 57 11.70 -11.00 -3.94
N PRO A 58 12.37 -9.97 -4.47
CA PRO A 58 11.81 -9.10 -5.51
C PRO A 58 11.23 -9.91 -6.69
N GLY A 59 10.01 -9.57 -7.09
CA GLY A 59 9.36 -10.14 -8.28
C GLY A 59 8.80 -11.57 -8.12
N THR A 60 8.94 -12.22 -6.96
CA THR A 60 8.42 -13.58 -6.78
C THR A 60 6.94 -13.60 -6.42
N VAL A 61 6.48 -12.61 -5.65
CA VAL A 61 5.08 -12.48 -5.22
C VAL A 61 4.64 -11.01 -5.22
N PRO A 62 3.32 -10.74 -5.35
CA PRO A 62 2.77 -9.42 -5.08
C PRO A 62 2.97 -9.02 -3.61
N VAL A 63 3.21 -7.74 -3.36
CA VAL A 63 3.24 -7.17 -2.01
C VAL A 63 2.03 -6.27 -1.83
N CYS A 64 1.20 -6.57 -0.82
CA CYS A 64 -0.02 -5.84 -0.52
C CYS A 64 0.05 -5.12 0.84
N HIS A 65 -0.61 -3.98 0.96
CA HIS A 65 -0.77 -3.27 2.23
C HIS A 65 -2.10 -2.53 2.28
N VAL A 66 -2.60 -2.27 3.48
CA VAL A 66 -3.76 -1.40 3.72
C VAL A 66 -3.26 0.04 3.79
N LEU A 67 -4.00 0.96 3.14
CA LEU A 67 -3.66 2.38 3.19
C LEU A 67 -3.88 2.94 4.61
N PRO A 68 -2.86 3.58 5.21
CA PRO A 68 -3.02 4.26 6.49
C PRO A 68 -4.01 5.43 6.41
N GLU A 69 -4.44 5.91 7.58
CA GLU A 69 -5.26 7.12 7.67
C GLU A 69 -4.59 8.29 6.91
N ARG A 70 -5.39 9.08 6.18
CA ARG A 70 -4.95 10.26 5.40
C ARG A 70 -4.09 9.97 4.16
N HIS A 71 -3.89 8.70 3.80
CA HIS A 71 -3.34 8.35 2.50
C HIS A 71 -4.43 8.42 1.42
N LEU A 72 -4.06 8.91 0.24
CA LEU A 72 -4.96 9.10 -0.89
C LEU A 72 -4.53 8.20 -2.05
N LEU A 73 -5.51 7.62 -2.75
CA LEU A 73 -5.31 6.84 -3.96
C LEU A 73 -6.11 7.47 -5.11
N TRP A 74 -5.43 7.69 -6.24
CA TRP A 74 -6.07 8.13 -7.48
C TRP A 74 -6.18 6.93 -8.43
N VAL A 75 -7.41 6.60 -8.82
CA VAL A 75 -7.70 5.49 -9.73
C VAL A 75 -8.21 6.07 -11.05
N PRO A 76 -7.67 5.68 -12.22
CA PRO A 76 -8.24 6.08 -13.50
C PRO A 76 -9.68 5.55 -13.64
N LYS A 77 -10.52 6.28 -14.39
CA LYS A 77 -11.87 5.83 -14.75
C LYS A 77 -11.83 4.65 -15.72
#